data_AF-A0A350XED3-F1
#
_entry.id   AF-A0A350XED3-F1
#
_cell.length_a   1.000
_cell.length_b   1.000
_cell.length_c   1.000
_cell.angle_alpha   90.00
_cell.angle_beta   90.00
_cell.angle_gamma   90.00
#
_symmetry.space_group_name_H-M   'P 1'
#
loop_
_entity.id
_entity.type
_entity.pdbx_description
1 polymer ?
#
loop_
_entity_poly.entity_id
_entity_poly.type
_entity_poly.pdbx_seq_one_letter_code
_entity_poly.pdbx_strand_id
1 'polypeptide(L)'
;AHADRTIAQARNAEAGRIRTLNVGINSSISNSLLPKILPDFVKQYPDVKLVLRELPYIEQIQQLQNHLLDVAFECSCGIGNW
;
A
#
# COMPACT_ATOMS: atom_id res chain seq x y z
N ALA A 1 -8.70 4.56 25.97
CA ALA A 1 -8.50 3.13 25.62
C ALA A 1 -7.58 3.05 24.41
N HIS A 2 -6.32 2.66 24.61
CA HIS A 2 -5.26 2.71 23.58
C HIS A 2 -4.50 1.37 23.54
N ALA A 3 -5.24 0.25 23.60
CA ALA A 3 -4.66 -1.09 23.67
C ALA A 3 -5.12 -2.02 22.51
N ASP A 4 -6.15 -1.65 21.75
CA ASP A 4 -6.72 -2.55 20.73
C ASP A 4 -5.98 -2.57 19.39
N ARG A 5 -5.14 -1.57 19.09
CA ARG A 5 -4.49 -1.48 17.77
C ARG A 5 -3.29 -2.42 17.60
N THR A 6 -2.63 -2.81 18.68
CA THR A 6 -1.44 -3.66 18.62
C THR A 6 -1.79 -5.14 18.41
N ILE A 7 -2.99 -5.57 18.85
CA ILE A 7 -3.41 -6.98 18.80
C ILE A 7 -3.84 -7.40 17.39
N ALA A 8 -4.45 -6.50 16.61
CA ALA A 8 -4.88 -6.81 15.25
C ALA A 8 -3.71 -7.05 14.28
N GLN A 9 -2.62 -6.28 14.40
CA GLN A 9 -1.40 -6.48 13.60
C GLN A 9 -0.67 -7.77 13.96
N ALA A 10 -0.66 -8.15 15.25
CA ALA A 10 -0.04 -9.38 15.73
C ALA A 10 -0.85 -10.63 15.35
N ARG A 11 -2.19 -10.62 15.50
CA ARG A 11 -3.04 -11.77 15.14
C ARG A 11 -3.02 -12.11 13.64
N ASN A 12 -2.81 -11.12 12.77
CA ASN A 12 -2.66 -11.33 11.33
C ASN A 12 -1.25 -11.81 10.94
N ALA A 13 -0.31 -11.91 11.88
CA ALA A 13 1.04 -12.43 11.65
C ALA A 13 1.17 -13.94 11.91
N GLU A 14 0.32 -14.50 12.77
CA GLU A 14 0.43 -15.89 13.22
C GLU A 14 -0.14 -16.94 12.24
N ALA A 15 -0.75 -16.54 11.12
CA ALA A 15 -1.50 -17.48 10.26
C ALA A 15 -0.72 -18.05 9.05
N GLY A 16 0.61 -17.92 8.97
CA GLY A 16 1.42 -18.57 7.94
C GLY A 16 0.98 -18.32 6.48
N ARG A 17 0.35 -17.18 6.21
CA ARG A 17 -0.39 -16.90 4.97
C ARG A 17 0.46 -16.01 4.07
N ILE A 18 0.52 -16.34 2.78
CA ILE A 18 0.92 -15.41 1.70
C ILE A 18 0.26 -14.06 1.99
N ARG A 19 1.05 -13.06 2.37
CA ARG A 19 0.52 -11.73 2.71
C ARG A 19 0.32 -10.97 1.41
N THR A 20 -0.93 -10.70 1.06
CA THR A 20 -1.21 -9.82 -0.08
C THR A 20 -1.07 -8.37 0.38
N LEU A 21 -0.29 -7.58 -0.33
CA LEU A 21 -0.15 -6.14 -0.11
C LEU A 21 -0.80 -5.39 -1.28
N ASN A 22 -1.95 -4.77 -1.03
CA ASN A 22 -2.70 -3.99 -2.01
C ASN A 22 -2.25 -2.52 -1.95
N VAL A 23 -1.59 -2.08 -3.01
CA VAL A 23 -0.99 -0.75 -3.11
C VAL A 23 -1.70 0.08 -4.17
N GLY A 24 -2.20 1.24 -3.76
CA GLY A 24 -2.73 2.27 -4.66
C GLY A 24 -1.60 3.15 -5.15
N ILE A 25 -1.59 3.45 -6.45
CA ILE A 25 -0.58 4.31 -7.07
C ILE A 25 -1.23 5.26 -8.08
N ASN A 26 -0.58 6.39 -8.31
CA ASN A 26 -0.85 7.23 -9.47
C ASN A 26 0.16 6.93 -10.61
N SER A 27 -0.13 7.35 -11.84
CA SER A 27 0.72 7.10 -13.01
C SER A 27 2.14 7.67 -12.86
N SER A 28 2.29 8.76 -12.10
CA SER A 28 3.59 9.39 -11.85
C SER A 28 4.49 8.51 -10.99
N ILE A 29 3.94 7.84 -9.97
CA ILE A 29 4.66 6.89 -9.11
C ILE A 29 4.98 5.60 -9.86
N SER A 30 4.06 5.10 -10.69
CA SER A 30 4.25 3.91 -11.55
C SER A 30 5.55 4.00 -12.37
N ASN A 31 5.82 5.18 -12.93
CA ASN A 31 6.93 5.40 -13.86
C ASN A 31 8.24 5.89 -13.20
N SER A 32 8.23 6.21 -11.90
CA SER A 32 9.38 6.87 -11.25
C SER A 32 9.93 6.12 -10.04
N LEU A 33 9.11 5.91 -9.01
CA LEU A 33 9.54 5.37 -7.73
C LEU A 33 9.51 3.84 -7.74
N LEU A 34 8.44 3.24 -8.26
CA LEU A 34 8.25 1.78 -8.21
C LEU A 34 9.39 0.99 -8.87
N PRO A 35 9.87 1.35 -10.07
CA PRO A 35 10.96 0.60 -10.70
C PRO A 35 12.25 0.58 -9.87
N LYS A 36 12.41 1.54 -8.96
CA LYS A 36 13.59 1.66 -8.10
C LYS A 36 13.45 0.86 -6.80
N ILE A 37 12.25 0.76 -6.23
CA ILE A 37 12.03 0.13 -4.91
C ILE A 37 11.52 -1.31 -4.99
N LEU A 38 10.79 -1.67 -6.07
CA LEU A 38 10.19 -2.99 -6.21
C LEU A 38 11.20 -4.13 -6.29
N PRO A 39 12.35 -4.02 -6.99
CA PRO A 39 13.31 -5.12 -7.08
C PRO A 39 13.81 -5.56 -5.70
N ASP A 40 14.19 -4.60 -4.87
CA ASP A 40 14.70 -4.87 -3.52
C ASP A 40 13.58 -5.38 -2.60
N PHE A 41 12.37 -4.80 -2.70
CA PHE A 41 11.23 -5.24 -1.90
C PHE A 41 10.84 -6.69 -2.21
N VAL A 42 10.71 -7.07 -3.50
CA VAL A 42 10.36 -8.43 -3.90
C VAL A 42 11.44 -9.43 -3.50
N LYS A 43 12.72 -9.03 -3.58
CA LYS A 43 13.84 -9.86 -3.14
C LYS A 43 13.84 -10.08 -1.62
N GLN A 44 13.52 -9.05 -0.85
CA GLN A 44 13.51 -9.12 0.62
C GLN A 44 12.26 -9.82 1.18
N TYR A 45 11.13 -9.73 0.47
CA TYR A 45 9.83 -10.27 0.88
C TYR A 45 9.19 -11.16 -0.19
N PRO A 46 9.81 -12.29 -0.56
CA PRO A 46 9.34 -13.14 -1.67
C PRO A 46 7.96 -13.78 -1.42
N ASP A 47 7.57 -13.94 -0.15
CA ASP A 47 6.28 -14.54 0.24
C ASP A 47 5.11 -13.52 0.25
N VAL A 48 5.39 -12.25 -0.05
CA VAL A 48 4.39 -11.18 -0.13
C VAL A 48 3.87 -11.08 -1.57
N LYS A 49 2.58 -11.31 -1.76
CA LYS A 49 1.91 -11.05 -3.04
C LYS A 49 1.62 -9.57 -3.16
N LEU A 50 2.41 -8.85 -3.95
CA LEU A 50 2.17 -7.45 -4.23
C LEU A 50 1.08 -7.28 -5.31
N VAL A 51 0.06 -6.47 -5.03
CA VAL A 51 -0.99 -6.08 -5.98
C VAL A 51 -0.95 -4.57 -6.13
N LEU A 52 -0.54 -4.10 -7.31
CA LEU A 52 -0.52 -2.67 -7.66
C LEU A 52 -1.81 -2.30 -8.37
N ARG A 53 -2.49 -1.23 -7.94
CA ARG A 53 -3.67 -0.68 -8.59
C ARG A 53 -3.47 0.80 -8.86
N GLU A 54 -3.54 1.17 -10.13
CA GLU A 54 -3.50 2.57 -10.52
C GLU A 54 -4.90 3.18 -10.35
N LEU A 55 -5.01 4.20 -9.51
CA LEU A 55 -6.29 4.75 -9.06
C LEU A 55 -6.19 6.27 -8.87
N PRO A 56 -7.24 7.05 -9.22
CA PRO A 56 -7.32 8.47 -8.85
C PRO A 56 -7.29 8.68 -7.34
N TYR A 57 -6.79 9.84 -6.88
CA TYR A 57 -6.64 10.18 -5.46
C TYR A 57 -7.92 9.92 -4.62
N ILE A 58 -9.07 10.41 -5.10
CA ILE A 58 -10.35 10.25 -4.39
C ILE A 58 -10.72 8.77 -4.22
N GLU A 59 -10.47 7.94 -5.23
CA GLU A 59 -10.72 6.50 -5.17
C GLU A 59 -9.74 5.79 -4.23
N GLN A 60 -8.48 6.23 -4.17
CA GLN A 60 -7.52 5.69 -3.21
C GLN A 60 -7.98 5.95 -1.77
N ILE A 61 -8.47 7.16 -1.45
CA ILE A 61 -9.02 7.47 -0.12
C ILE A 61 -10.21 6.56 0.22
N GLN A 62 -11.15 6.40 -0.71
CA GLN A 62 -12.31 5.51 -0.51
C GLN A 62 -11.88 4.06 -0.29
N GLN A 63 -10.94 3.55 -1.08
CA GLN A 63 -10.48 2.17 -0.96
C GLN A 63 -9.64 1.93 0.30
N LEU A 64 -8.90 2.92 0.79
CA LEU A 64 -8.23 2.87 2.08
C LEU A 64 -9.23 2.81 3.24
N GLN A 65 -10.27 3.65 3.20
CA GLN A 65 -11.34 3.66 4.21
C GLN A 65 -12.10 2.33 4.25
N ASN A 66 -12.28 1.70 3.09
CA ASN A 66 -12.95 0.41 2.95
C ASN A 66 -12.02 -0.80 3.16
N HIS A 67 -10.76 -0.57 3.55
CA HIS A 67 -9.74 -1.62 3.73
C HIS A 67 -9.51 -2.49 2.48
N LEU A 68 -9.79 -1.94 1.30
CA LEU A 68 -9.50 -2.58 0.02
C LEU A 68 -8.06 -2.28 -0.43
N LEU A 69 -7.51 -1.14 -0.01
CA LEU A 69 -6.09 -0.80 -0.11
C LEU A 69 -5.44 -0.86 1.26
N ASP A 70 -4.20 -1.34 1.30
CA ASP A 70 -3.37 -1.36 2.50
C ASP A 70 -2.52 -0.08 2.60
N VAL A 71 -2.06 0.44 1.47
CA VAL A 71 -1.26 1.66 1.37
C VAL A 71 -1.49 2.35 0.02
N ALA A 72 -1.27 3.65 -0.02
CA ALA A 72 -1.35 4.50 -1.21
C ALA A 72 -0.06 5.31 -1.36
N PHE A 73 0.49 5.38 -2.58
CA PHE A 73 1.55 6.30 -2.94
C PHE A 73 0.98 7.40 -3.84
N GLU A 74 1.08 8.63 -3.36
CA GLU A 74 0.66 9.82 -4.10
C GLU A 74 1.89 10.72 -4.29
N CYS A 75 2.13 11.15 -5.53
CA CYS A 75 3.12 12.20 -5.78
C CYS A 75 2.40 13.53 -5.82
N SER A 76 2.57 14.36 -4.79
CA SER A 76 1.95 15.69 -4.70
C SER A 76 2.64 16.76 -5.56
N CYS A 77 3.32 16.37 -6.65
CA CYS A 77 3.93 17.33 -7.56
C CYS A 77 2.82 18.09 -8.29
N GLY A 78 2.43 19.26 -7.76
CA GLY A 78 1.49 20.20 -8.38
C GLY A 78 0.14 20.38 -7.68
N ILE A 79 -0.18 19.66 -6.60
CA ILE A 79 -1.43 19.89 -5.82
C ILE A 79 -1.20 20.84 -4.64
N GLY A 80 -0.57 21.97 -4.93
CA GLY A 80 -0.54 23.13 -4.03
C GLY A 80 -1.58 24.14 -4.49
N ASN A 81 -2.80 24.03 -3.99
CA ASN A 81 -3.71 25.15 -3.72
C ASN A 81 -4.84 24.61 -2.84
N TRP A 82 -4.57 24.60 -1.53
CA TRP A 82 -5.56 24.62 -0.46
C TRP A 82 -5.31 25.89 0.34
#